data_AF-A0ABD3RBF6-F1
#
_entry.id   AF-A0ABD3RBF6-F1
#
_cell.length_a   1.000
_cell.length_b   1.000
_cell.length_c   1.000
_cell.angle_alpha   90.00
_cell.angle_beta   90.00
_cell.angle_gamma   90.00
#
_symmetry.space_group_name_H-M   'P 1'
#
loop_
_entity.id
_entity.type
_entity.pdbx_description
1 polymer ?
#
loop_
_entity_poly.entity_id
_entity_poly.type
_entity_poly.pdbx_seq_one_letter_code
_entity_poly.pdbx_strand_id
1 'polypeptide(L)'
;MFVRAFFVAKNRATAAFCHRRPSSSSSSSSDGRRSPPPWWSIPTLRDKIASMIASALPRGGLPSAEKLLQSTSSSPSIDEAIVMARAREAHLRSRTSTSSTDDDMGSDRKCASPYHTADETRRMEDEIERRALEKARERMELELRAMEEKYKSREEERMRGEAKERERREVEHMREVAFARWKEEAAREMRLQEIQEEEEGKWGGRRRRRQSRPGEDDSESTSSEDHGGRDGHRHRHHHPILGPQIARLPYKRVHLTPASTLASIPVYERQRAYRHDRATAMAKDKRKTLWMGIPGVISLMEDDDGRLSILDGQHRVGMMALLSEERRKARERGCDDGVGDELDSLDLENVLVEVFVSRRSRDDCHATALADGDDDDDMATIFTEINKAEPVKLIDLPGVAKKRTRDIIDHAASHFQDMYPAMFSTSSRCRAPHLNLDNLRDALFASEIIQREKIGSGIELVSWMSRKNDELRERYGSVAGVGVSSTEKNDDGDSGTATMGNDIKISINESALKKARKFDFFLGLESTWLYKK
;
A
#
# COMPACT_ATOMS: atom_id res chain seq x y z
N MET A 1 6.20 11.07 41.62
CA MET A 1 6.63 9.66 41.81
C MET A 1 5.81 8.79 40.87
N PHE A 2 6.49 8.02 40.01
CA PHE A 2 5.96 7.07 39.00
C PHE A 2 5.01 7.68 37.95
N VAL A 3 5.23 7.70 36.63
CA VAL A 3 6.01 6.85 35.71
C VAL A 3 6.54 7.73 34.57
N ARG A 4 7.86 7.66 34.31
CA ARG A 4 8.54 8.30 33.18
C ARG A 4 9.38 7.20 32.53
N ALA A 5 8.93 6.63 31.41
CA ALA A 5 9.70 5.63 30.66
C ALA A 5 9.29 5.59 29.18
N PHE A 6 10.34 5.50 28.36
CA PHE A 6 10.42 5.24 26.91
C PHE A 6 10.57 6.45 25.96
N PHE A 7 11.63 6.32 25.16
CA PHE A 7 12.15 7.19 24.10
C PHE A 7 13.05 8.38 24.48
N VAL A 8 14.25 8.10 25.03
CA VAL A 8 15.53 8.74 24.59
C VAL A 8 16.69 7.83 25.02
N ALA A 9 17.48 7.30 24.08
CA ALA A 9 18.95 7.18 24.15
C ALA A 9 19.50 6.09 23.20
N LYS A 10 20.15 6.52 22.10
CA LYS A 10 21.51 6.06 21.75
C LYS A 10 22.05 6.86 20.56
N ASN A 11 22.85 7.89 20.86
CA ASN A 11 23.95 8.34 20.02
C ASN A 11 24.88 9.24 20.83
N ARG A 12 25.95 8.64 21.37
CA ARG A 12 27.32 9.18 21.53
C ARG A 12 28.09 8.34 22.56
N ALA A 13 29.10 7.62 22.09
CA ALA A 13 30.31 7.32 22.85
C ALA A 13 31.43 7.00 21.85
N THR A 14 32.27 7.99 21.59
CA THR A 14 33.61 7.82 21.02
C THR A 14 34.62 7.64 22.15
N ALA A 15 35.65 6.86 21.84
CA ALA A 15 36.98 6.76 22.46
C ALA A 15 37.26 5.60 23.43
N ALA A 16 38.47 5.04 23.20
CA ALA A 16 39.25 4.08 23.96
C ALA A 16 38.91 2.58 23.77
N PHE A 17 39.56 1.95 22.78
CA PHE A 17 39.87 0.52 22.87
C PHE A 17 41.29 0.24 22.38
N CYS A 18 42.10 -0.30 23.30
CA CYS A 18 43.52 -0.59 23.15
C CYS A 18 43.79 -1.70 22.13
N HIS A 19 44.88 -1.55 21.37
CA HIS A 19 45.52 -2.63 20.63
C HIS A 19 45.98 -3.75 21.58
N ARG A 20 45.38 -4.93 21.46
CA ARG A 20 45.93 -6.18 22.00
C ARG A 20 46.33 -7.08 20.83
N ARG A 21 47.64 -7.27 20.66
CA ARG A 21 48.26 -8.26 19.76
C ARG A 21 47.82 -9.67 20.20
N PRO A 22 47.49 -10.58 19.27
CA PRO A 22 47.39 -11.99 19.61
C PRO A 22 48.80 -12.61 19.62
N SER A 23 49.17 -13.10 20.80
CA SER A 23 50.30 -13.97 21.05
C SER A 23 50.09 -15.34 20.39
N SER A 24 51.05 -15.76 19.59
CA SER A 24 51.25 -17.13 19.13
C SER A 24 51.45 -18.07 20.32
N SER A 25 50.57 -19.06 20.46
CA SER A 25 50.87 -20.27 21.22
C SER A 25 50.74 -21.47 20.30
N SER A 26 51.87 -22.12 20.14
CA SER A 26 52.09 -23.37 19.43
C SER A 26 51.62 -24.54 20.28
N SER A 27 50.63 -25.30 19.79
CA SER A 27 50.41 -26.67 20.24
C SER A 27 50.41 -27.58 19.02
N SER A 28 51.50 -28.31 18.90
CA SER A 28 51.79 -29.36 17.93
C SER A 28 50.89 -30.57 18.15
N SER A 29 50.00 -30.84 17.20
CA SER A 29 49.45 -32.17 16.97
C SER A 29 49.67 -32.51 15.50
N SER A 30 50.59 -33.44 15.27
CA SER A 30 50.94 -34.02 13.99
C SER A 30 49.74 -34.79 13.44
N ASP A 31 49.08 -34.22 12.44
CA ASP A 31 48.10 -34.96 11.64
C ASP A 31 48.35 -34.74 10.16
N GLY A 32 48.24 -35.83 9.40
CA GLY A 32 48.82 -36.00 8.06
C GLY A 32 48.45 -34.91 7.07
N ARG A 33 49.47 -34.31 6.45
CA ARG A 33 49.36 -33.34 5.35
C ARG A 33 48.61 -33.95 4.16
N ARG A 34 47.30 -33.78 4.09
CA ARG A 34 46.57 -33.77 2.82
C ARG A 34 46.71 -32.37 2.23
N SER A 35 47.25 -32.29 1.02
CA SER A 35 47.31 -31.05 0.25
C SER A 35 45.93 -30.40 0.22
N PRO A 36 45.80 -29.08 0.44
CA PRO A 36 44.51 -28.42 0.35
C PRO A 36 43.91 -28.68 -1.04
N PRO A 37 42.60 -28.98 -1.11
CA PRO A 37 41.98 -29.24 -2.39
C PRO A 37 42.18 -28.01 -3.29
N PRO A 38 42.42 -28.23 -4.60
CA PRO A 38 42.65 -27.13 -5.52
C PRO A 38 41.45 -26.16 -5.46
N TRP A 39 41.70 -24.88 -5.66
CA TRP A 39 40.70 -23.81 -5.50
C TRP A 39 39.47 -23.95 -6.41
N TRP A 40 39.51 -24.85 -7.39
CA TRP A 40 38.42 -25.24 -8.29
C TRP A 40 37.69 -26.52 -7.85
N SER A 41 37.99 -27.07 -6.67
CA SER A 41 37.26 -28.22 -6.14
C SER A 41 35.82 -27.83 -5.83
N ILE A 42 34.88 -28.75 -6.08
CA ILE A 42 33.44 -28.55 -5.88
C ILE A 42 33.11 -28.03 -4.46
N PRO A 43 33.74 -28.51 -3.37
CA PRO A 43 33.52 -27.96 -2.03
C PRO A 43 33.93 -26.48 -1.92
N THR A 44 35.13 -26.13 -2.38
CA THR A 44 35.62 -24.74 -2.36
C THR A 44 34.81 -23.80 -3.27
N LEU A 45 34.24 -24.32 -4.35
CA LEU A 45 33.36 -23.56 -5.25
C LEU A 45 32.00 -23.31 -4.57
N ARG A 46 31.43 -24.33 -3.90
CA ARG A 46 30.20 -24.20 -3.11
C ARG A 46 30.34 -23.16 -2.01
N ASP A 47 31.45 -23.19 -1.26
CA ASP A 47 31.69 -22.24 -0.17
C ASP A 47 31.86 -20.81 -0.69
N LYS A 48 32.52 -20.63 -1.86
CA LYS A 48 32.62 -19.32 -2.51
C LYS A 48 31.28 -18.81 -3.04
N ILE A 49 30.47 -19.66 -3.66
CA ILE A 49 29.14 -19.28 -4.15
C ILE A 49 28.23 -18.92 -2.97
N ALA A 50 28.27 -19.70 -1.88
CA ALA A 50 27.53 -19.41 -0.66
C ALA A 50 27.98 -18.08 -0.03
N SER A 51 29.29 -17.81 0.01
CA SER A 51 29.84 -16.54 0.50
C SER A 51 29.44 -15.36 -0.39
N MET A 52 29.42 -15.52 -1.72
CA MET A 52 28.97 -14.49 -2.66
C MET A 52 27.49 -14.19 -2.48
N ILE A 53 26.65 -15.22 -2.37
CA ILE A 53 25.20 -15.08 -2.12
C ILE A 53 24.94 -14.40 -0.77
N ALA A 54 25.67 -14.80 0.28
CA ALA A 54 25.57 -14.19 1.60
C ALA A 54 26.01 -12.72 1.63
N SER A 55 26.97 -12.33 0.78
CA SER A 55 27.43 -10.94 0.66
C SER A 55 26.54 -10.06 -0.24
N ALA A 56 25.75 -10.67 -1.13
CA ALA A 56 24.88 -9.96 -2.08
C ALA A 56 23.49 -9.65 -1.52
N LEU A 57 23.11 -10.18 -0.36
CA LEU A 57 21.82 -9.92 0.26
C LEU A 57 21.91 -8.78 1.29
N PRO A 58 21.03 -7.76 1.23
CA PRO A 58 21.04 -6.65 2.18
C PRO A 58 20.71 -7.13 3.61
N ARG A 59 21.55 -6.71 4.57
CA ARG A 59 21.39 -7.01 6.00
C ARG A 59 20.20 -6.23 6.58
N GLY A 60 18.99 -6.76 6.41
CA GLY A 60 17.80 -6.22 7.06
C GLY A 60 16.52 -6.69 6.40
N GLY A 61 16.05 -7.89 6.75
CA GLY A 61 14.74 -8.39 6.34
C GLY A 61 14.68 -9.90 6.16
N LEU A 62 14.64 -10.66 7.26
CA LEU A 62 14.13 -12.03 7.27
C LEU A 62 13.16 -12.15 8.45
N PRO A 63 11.89 -12.44 8.16
CA PRO A 63 11.49 -13.84 8.12
C PRO A 63 10.63 -14.15 6.89
N SER A 64 11.26 -14.39 5.73
CA SER A 64 10.55 -14.99 4.58
C SER A 64 11.50 -15.53 3.49
N ALA A 65 12.65 -16.10 3.85
CA ALA A 65 13.48 -16.86 2.90
C ALA A 65 13.39 -18.38 3.08
N GLU A 66 12.84 -18.88 4.20
CA GLU A 66 12.57 -20.31 4.36
C GLU A 66 11.47 -20.80 3.40
N LYS A 67 10.55 -19.94 2.96
CA LYS A 67 9.49 -20.31 2.01
C LYS A 67 9.92 -20.35 0.53
N LEU A 68 11.05 -19.71 0.16
CA LEU A 68 11.51 -19.69 -1.23
C LEU A 68 12.59 -20.74 -1.53
N LEU A 69 13.25 -21.28 -0.50
CA LEU A 69 14.18 -22.42 -0.62
C LEU A 69 13.49 -23.79 -0.40
N GLN A 70 12.21 -23.79 0.01
CA GLN A 70 11.39 -25.01 0.08
C GLN A 70 10.63 -25.32 -1.23
N SER A 71 10.69 -24.47 -2.26
CA SER A 71 9.94 -24.66 -3.51
C SER A 71 10.78 -25.05 -4.74
N THR A 72 12.08 -25.32 -4.57
CA THR A 72 12.93 -25.93 -5.62
C THR A 72 13.56 -27.27 -5.22
N SER A 73 13.06 -27.90 -4.16
CA SER A 73 13.48 -29.22 -3.68
C SER A 73 12.34 -30.25 -3.65
N SER A 74 11.34 -30.11 -4.53
CA SER A 74 10.24 -31.08 -4.63
C SER A 74 9.99 -31.50 -6.08
N SER A 75 10.87 -32.37 -6.57
CA SER A 75 10.47 -33.47 -7.43
C SER A 75 11.23 -34.71 -6.94
N PRO A 76 10.58 -35.69 -6.28
CA PRO A 76 11.14 -37.03 -6.21
C PRO A 76 11.32 -37.51 -7.67
N SER A 77 12.58 -37.67 -8.06
CA SER A 77 12.95 -38.08 -9.42
C SER A 77 12.29 -39.43 -9.73
N ILE A 78 11.96 -39.66 -11.00
CA ILE A 78 11.63 -40.99 -11.52
C ILE A 78 12.68 -42.03 -11.15
N ASP A 79 13.92 -41.61 -10.88
CA ASP A 79 14.96 -42.46 -10.34
C ASP A 79 14.58 -43.06 -8.99
N GLU A 80 13.85 -42.35 -8.14
CA GLU A 80 13.35 -42.86 -6.85
C GLU A 80 12.22 -43.88 -7.07
N ALA A 81 11.37 -43.68 -8.07
CA ALA A 81 10.33 -44.66 -8.44
C ALA A 81 10.90 -45.93 -9.08
N ILE A 82 11.95 -45.80 -9.91
CA ILE A 82 12.67 -46.91 -10.52
C ILE A 82 13.51 -47.67 -9.48
N VAL A 83 14.16 -46.94 -8.57
CA VAL A 83 14.89 -47.53 -7.43
C VAL A 83 13.91 -48.25 -6.50
N MET A 84 12.72 -47.69 -6.23
CA MET A 84 11.68 -48.37 -5.46
C MET A 84 11.10 -49.59 -6.18
N ALA A 85 10.94 -49.56 -7.51
CA ALA A 85 10.47 -50.70 -8.29
C ALA A 85 11.51 -51.84 -8.29
N ARG A 86 12.79 -51.52 -8.48
CA ARG A 86 13.90 -52.49 -8.40
C ARG A 86 14.09 -53.04 -7.00
N ALA A 87 13.90 -52.21 -5.97
CA ALA A 87 13.93 -52.65 -4.58
C ALA A 87 12.79 -53.63 -4.27
N ARG A 88 11.58 -53.41 -4.79
CA ARG A 88 10.46 -54.35 -4.64
C ARG A 88 10.69 -55.68 -5.38
N GLU A 89 11.26 -55.62 -6.58
CA GLU A 89 11.56 -56.83 -7.36
C GLU A 89 12.66 -57.67 -6.69
N ALA A 90 13.69 -57.02 -6.15
CA ALA A 90 14.72 -57.67 -5.33
C ALA A 90 14.13 -58.32 -4.07
N HIS A 91 13.12 -57.69 -3.45
CA HIS A 91 12.41 -58.22 -2.28
C HIS A 91 11.49 -59.41 -2.58
N LEU A 92 10.97 -59.51 -3.81
CA LEU A 92 10.16 -60.65 -4.26
C LEU A 92 11.05 -61.85 -4.58
N ARG A 93 12.22 -61.63 -5.18
CA ARG A 93 13.20 -62.68 -5.47
C ARG A 93 13.84 -63.27 -4.21
N SER A 94 14.00 -62.49 -3.15
CA SER A 94 14.49 -62.98 -1.87
C SER A 94 13.43 -63.77 -1.07
N ARG A 95 12.12 -63.49 -1.23
CA ARG A 95 11.05 -64.25 -0.57
C ARG A 95 10.78 -65.62 -1.19
N THR A 96 11.07 -65.83 -2.48
CA THR A 96 10.90 -67.14 -3.13
C THR A 96 12.07 -68.09 -2.91
N SER A 97 13.20 -67.60 -2.37
CA SER A 97 14.44 -68.37 -2.22
C SER A 97 14.73 -68.85 -0.79
N THR A 98 13.92 -68.49 0.22
CA THR A 98 14.16 -68.91 1.60
C THR A 98 12.90 -69.44 2.31
N SER A 99 12.99 -70.69 2.75
CA SER A 99 12.07 -71.50 3.59
C SER A 99 10.96 -72.21 2.82
N SER A 100 10.95 -73.53 2.58
CA SER A 100 11.70 -74.68 3.11
C SER A 100 11.85 -74.73 4.64
N THR A 101 10.82 -75.25 5.32
CA THR A 101 10.97 -76.38 6.25
C THR A 101 9.59 -76.94 6.59
N ASP A 102 9.42 -78.18 6.15
CA ASP A 102 8.75 -79.30 6.79
C ASP A 102 7.21 -79.38 6.89
N ASP A 103 6.79 -80.58 6.45
CA ASP A 103 5.54 -81.30 6.67
C ASP A 103 4.27 -80.77 6.01
N ASP A 104 3.85 -81.41 4.91
CA ASP A 104 2.77 -82.42 4.97
C ASP A 104 2.36 -82.89 3.55
N MET A 105 1.85 -84.12 3.55
CA MET A 105 1.59 -85.11 2.51
C MET A 105 1.03 -84.65 1.14
N GLY A 106 1.67 -85.19 0.10
CA GLY A 106 1.00 -86.00 -0.93
C GLY A 106 -0.01 -85.31 -1.85
N SER A 107 0.47 -84.70 -2.94
CA SER A 107 -0.36 -84.45 -4.12
C SER A 107 0.52 -84.26 -5.36
N ASP A 108 0.36 -85.18 -6.32
CA ASP A 108 0.95 -85.18 -7.66
C ASP A 108 0.84 -83.81 -8.34
N ARG A 109 1.91 -83.02 -8.28
CA ARG A 109 2.07 -81.80 -9.06
C ARG A 109 3.08 -82.03 -10.17
N LYS A 110 2.54 -82.20 -11.38
CA LYS A 110 3.25 -82.22 -12.66
C LYS A 110 4.21 -81.03 -12.75
N CYS A 111 5.50 -81.35 -12.87
CA CYS A 111 6.59 -80.41 -13.11
C CYS A 111 6.33 -79.61 -14.40
N ALA A 112 5.93 -78.34 -14.25
CA ALA A 112 5.91 -77.40 -15.35
C ALA A 112 7.35 -76.99 -15.69
N SER A 113 7.70 -77.12 -16.97
CA SER A 113 9.03 -76.89 -17.54
C SER A 113 9.54 -75.45 -17.31
N PRO A 114 10.69 -75.25 -16.63
CA PRO A 114 11.28 -73.94 -16.31
C PRO A 114 11.77 -73.11 -17.51
N TYR A 115 11.68 -73.62 -18.74
CA TYR A 115 12.22 -72.96 -19.92
C TYR A 115 11.26 -71.95 -20.58
N HIS A 116 9.98 -71.96 -20.22
CA HIS A 116 9.00 -71.01 -20.81
C HIS A 116 9.01 -69.62 -20.17
N THR A 117 9.60 -69.44 -18.99
CA THR A 117 9.52 -68.19 -18.23
C THR A 117 10.56 -67.14 -18.63
N ALA A 118 11.72 -67.54 -19.19
CA ALA A 118 12.81 -66.62 -19.52
C ALA A 118 12.51 -65.74 -20.75
N ASP A 119 11.91 -66.32 -21.79
CA ASP A 119 11.52 -65.58 -22.99
C ASP A 119 10.34 -64.63 -22.73
N GLU A 120 9.42 -65.01 -21.83
CA GLU A 120 8.33 -64.13 -21.38
C GLU A 120 8.83 -62.94 -20.57
N THR A 121 9.81 -63.15 -19.68
CA THR A 121 10.44 -62.04 -18.94
C THR A 121 11.15 -61.07 -19.88
N ARG A 122 11.87 -61.57 -20.90
CA ARG A 122 12.58 -60.72 -21.86
C ARG A 122 11.63 -59.87 -22.70
N ARG A 123 10.51 -60.46 -23.15
CA ARG A 123 9.46 -59.71 -23.86
C ARG A 123 8.82 -58.63 -22.99
N MET A 124 8.63 -58.92 -21.71
CA MET A 124 8.07 -57.95 -20.76
C MET A 124 9.05 -56.79 -20.50
N GLU A 125 10.35 -57.08 -20.37
CA GLU A 125 11.40 -56.07 -20.23
C GLU A 125 11.49 -55.17 -21.47
N ASP A 126 11.52 -55.75 -22.67
CA ASP A 126 11.56 -54.99 -23.94
C ASP A 126 10.31 -54.08 -24.10
N GLU A 127 9.13 -54.56 -23.66
CA GLU A 127 7.91 -53.75 -23.68
C GLU A 127 7.94 -52.60 -22.67
N ILE A 128 8.48 -52.83 -21.48
CA ILE A 128 8.68 -51.79 -20.46
C ILE A 128 9.65 -50.72 -20.97
N GLU A 129 10.77 -51.13 -21.59
CA GLU A 129 11.75 -50.21 -22.15
C GLU A 129 11.16 -49.36 -23.27
N ARG A 130 10.40 -49.98 -24.19
CA ARG A 130 9.72 -49.25 -25.27
C ARG A 130 8.73 -48.20 -24.73
N ARG A 131 7.92 -48.57 -23.73
CA ARG A 131 6.98 -47.63 -23.08
C ARG A 131 7.71 -46.52 -22.33
N ALA A 132 8.85 -46.82 -21.72
CA ALA A 132 9.68 -45.82 -21.04
C ALA A 132 10.27 -44.81 -22.04
N LEU A 133 10.76 -45.26 -23.19
CA LEU A 133 11.28 -44.41 -24.26
C LEU A 133 10.20 -43.53 -24.89
N GLU A 134 9.01 -44.07 -25.15
CA GLU A 134 7.88 -43.30 -25.67
C GLU A 134 7.47 -42.18 -24.71
N LYS A 135 7.30 -42.52 -23.42
CA LYS A 135 6.96 -41.55 -22.38
C LYS A 135 8.04 -40.48 -22.16
N ALA A 136 9.31 -40.84 -22.36
CA ALA A 136 10.42 -39.87 -22.31
C ALA A 136 10.36 -38.89 -23.49
N ARG A 137 10.01 -39.35 -24.69
CA ARG A 137 9.82 -38.50 -25.88
C ARG A 137 8.64 -37.55 -25.71
N GLU A 138 7.49 -38.04 -25.25
CA GLU A 138 6.31 -37.20 -25.00
C GLU A 138 6.60 -36.07 -24.00
N ARG A 139 7.38 -36.35 -22.94
CA ARG A 139 7.79 -35.35 -21.96
C ARG A 139 8.72 -34.30 -22.55
N MET A 140 9.71 -34.73 -23.33
CA MET A 140 10.62 -33.82 -24.02
C MET A 140 9.83 -32.89 -24.96
N GLU A 141 8.83 -33.42 -25.66
CA GLU A 141 7.97 -32.62 -26.53
C GLU A 141 7.10 -31.62 -25.74
N LEU A 142 6.53 -32.04 -24.60
CA LEU A 142 5.79 -31.14 -23.72
C LEU A 142 6.67 -30.03 -23.13
N GLU A 143 7.91 -30.34 -22.75
CA GLU A 143 8.85 -29.37 -22.22
C GLU A 143 9.27 -28.34 -23.27
N LEU A 144 9.50 -28.78 -24.52
CA LEU A 144 9.74 -27.90 -25.66
C LEU A 144 8.55 -26.95 -25.90
N ARG A 145 7.31 -27.46 -25.93
CA ARG A 145 6.12 -26.62 -26.09
C ARG A 145 5.95 -25.61 -24.95
N ALA A 146 6.22 -26.02 -23.71
CA ALA A 146 6.17 -25.11 -22.56
C ALA A 146 7.24 -24.01 -22.64
N MET A 147 8.42 -24.33 -23.18
CA MET A 147 9.49 -23.35 -23.40
C MET A 147 9.12 -22.36 -24.52
N GLU A 148 8.54 -22.85 -25.62
CA GLU A 148 8.05 -22.02 -26.74
C GLU A 148 6.93 -21.07 -26.28
N GLU A 149 5.95 -21.56 -25.51
CA GLU A 149 4.87 -20.74 -24.97
C GLU A 149 5.41 -19.65 -24.02
N LYS A 150 6.37 -20.00 -23.18
CA LYS A 150 7.03 -19.05 -22.29
C LYS A 150 7.81 -17.98 -23.06
N TYR A 151 8.48 -18.35 -24.15
CA TYR A 151 9.18 -17.41 -25.01
C TYR A 151 8.18 -16.46 -25.70
N LYS A 152 7.09 -17.00 -26.24
CA LYS A 152 6.00 -16.23 -26.87
C LYS A 152 5.35 -15.26 -25.89
N SER A 153 5.05 -15.70 -24.67
CA SER A 153 4.48 -14.84 -23.62
C SER A 153 5.41 -13.68 -23.25
N ARG A 154 6.73 -13.94 -23.18
CA ARG A 154 7.73 -12.90 -22.90
C ARG A 154 7.86 -11.89 -24.05
N GLU A 155 7.73 -12.35 -25.30
CA GLU A 155 7.75 -11.48 -26.47
C GLU A 155 6.48 -10.62 -26.57
N GLU A 156 5.30 -11.19 -26.31
CA GLU A 156 4.04 -10.43 -26.23
C GLU A 156 4.06 -9.37 -25.12
N GLU A 157 4.68 -9.68 -23.96
CA GLU A 157 4.86 -8.72 -22.88
C GLU A 157 5.78 -7.56 -23.29
N ARG A 158 6.88 -7.85 -23.99
CA ARG A 158 7.78 -6.82 -24.55
C ARG A 158 7.04 -5.92 -25.53
N MET A 159 6.28 -6.51 -26.48
CA MET A 159 5.47 -5.76 -27.44
C MET A 159 4.41 -4.89 -26.77
N ARG A 160 3.75 -5.41 -25.72
CA ARG A 160 2.78 -4.65 -24.92
C ARG A 160 3.45 -3.50 -24.15
N GLY A 161 4.69 -3.68 -23.69
CA GLY A 161 5.50 -2.64 -23.07
C GLY A 161 5.81 -1.49 -24.03
N GLU A 162 6.34 -1.82 -25.21
CA GLU A 162 6.66 -0.85 -26.26
C GLU A 162 5.42 -0.09 -26.77
N ALA A 163 4.28 -0.78 -26.90
CA ALA A 163 3.01 -0.15 -27.28
C ALA A 163 2.52 0.89 -26.25
N LYS A 164 2.59 0.55 -24.95
CA LYS A 164 2.24 1.49 -23.86
C LYS A 164 3.19 2.69 -23.81
N GLU A 165 4.48 2.47 -24.08
CA GLU A 165 5.44 3.56 -24.11
C GLU A 165 5.18 4.52 -25.28
N ARG A 166 4.81 3.99 -26.45
CA ARG A 166 4.38 4.79 -27.60
C ARG A 166 3.13 5.62 -27.27
N GLU A 167 2.10 4.99 -26.70
CA GLU A 167 0.87 5.68 -26.26
C GLU A 167 1.19 6.79 -25.24
N ARG A 168 2.10 6.55 -24.30
CA ARG A 168 2.55 7.57 -23.33
C ARG A 168 3.20 8.77 -24.04
N ARG A 169 4.09 8.53 -25.02
CA ARG A 169 4.74 9.60 -25.79
C ARG A 169 3.74 10.40 -26.63
N GLU A 170 2.73 9.75 -27.20
CA GLU A 170 1.67 10.43 -27.95
C GLU A 170 0.81 11.32 -27.04
N VAL A 171 0.45 10.85 -25.84
CA VAL A 171 -0.28 11.66 -24.86
C VAL A 171 0.55 12.85 -24.36
N GLU A 172 1.84 12.64 -24.13
CA GLU A 172 2.77 13.70 -23.72
C GLU A 172 2.93 14.76 -24.81
N HIS A 173 3.13 14.34 -26.06
CA HIS A 173 3.17 15.24 -27.21
C HIS A 173 1.87 16.04 -27.36
N MET A 174 0.70 15.40 -27.19
CA MET A 174 -0.59 16.10 -27.22
C MET A 174 -0.73 17.15 -26.12
N ARG A 175 -0.16 16.90 -24.93
CA ARG A 175 -0.12 17.88 -23.83
C ARG A 175 0.80 19.05 -24.13
N GLU A 176 1.97 18.80 -24.71
CA GLU A 176 2.89 19.87 -25.13
C GLU A 176 2.24 20.79 -26.17
N VAL A 177 1.56 20.21 -27.16
CA VAL A 177 0.81 20.98 -28.18
C VAL A 177 -0.32 21.78 -27.54
N ALA A 178 -1.08 21.19 -26.61
CA ALA A 178 -2.14 21.89 -25.89
C ALA A 178 -1.60 23.04 -25.03
N PHE A 179 -0.46 22.84 -24.37
CA PHE A 179 0.19 23.85 -23.54
C PHE A 179 0.78 25.01 -24.36
N ALA A 180 1.38 24.73 -25.51
CA ALA A 180 1.82 25.74 -26.46
C ALA A 180 0.64 26.62 -26.94
N ARG A 181 -0.49 25.98 -27.32
CA ARG A 181 -1.71 26.72 -27.69
C ARG A 181 -2.25 27.60 -26.57
N TRP A 182 -2.29 27.06 -25.34
CA TRP A 182 -2.72 27.82 -24.17
C TRP A 182 -1.81 29.02 -23.90
N LYS A 183 -0.48 28.87 -24.02
CA LYS A 183 0.47 29.98 -23.90
C LYS A 183 0.23 31.08 -24.94
N GLU A 184 -0.02 30.71 -26.18
CA GLU A 184 -0.34 31.67 -27.25
C GLU A 184 -1.67 32.39 -26.99
N GLU A 185 -2.68 31.67 -26.48
CA GLU A 185 -3.98 32.23 -26.13
C GLU A 185 -3.89 33.20 -24.94
N ALA A 186 -3.19 32.81 -23.87
CA ALA A 186 -2.93 33.68 -22.73
C ALA A 186 -2.16 34.94 -23.12
N ALA A 187 -1.14 34.81 -24.00
CA ALA A 187 -0.42 35.96 -24.52
C ALA A 187 -1.32 36.89 -25.38
N ARG A 188 -2.28 36.32 -26.12
CA ARG A 188 -3.26 37.08 -26.90
C ARG A 188 -4.24 37.82 -25.99
N GLU A 189 -4.72 37.16 -24.93
CA GLU A 189 -5.62 37.75 -23.92
C GLU A 189 -4.94 38.91 -23.18
N MET A 190 -3.69 38.73 -22.74
CA MET A 190 -2.90 39.79 -22.12
C MET A 190 -2.74 41.02 -23.03
N ARG A 191 -2.51 40.83 -24.33
CA ARG A 191 -2.44 41.94 -25.30
C ARG A 191 -3.79 42.61 -25.50
N LEU A 192 -4.89 41.86 -25.50
CA LEU A 192 -6.23 42.45 -25.61
C LEU A 192 -6.56 43.29 -24.37
N GLN A 193 -6.16 42.83 -23.18
CA GLN A 193 -6.33 43.58 -21.94
C GLN A 193 -5.49 44.87 -21.94
N GLU A 194 -4.24 44.81 -22.39
CA GLU A 194 -3.39 46.00 -22.55
C GLU A 194 -4.00 47.03 -23.52
N ILE A 195 -4.54 46.58 -24.66
CA ILE A 195 -5.25 47.45 -25.61
C ILE A 195 -6.49 48.07 -24.96
N GLN A 196 -7.27 47.31 -24.18
CA GLN A 196 -8.43 47.83 -23.46
C GLN A 196 -8.04 48.89 -22.43
N GLU A 197 -6.99 48.64 -21.64
CA GLU A 197 -6.47 49.60 -20.66
C GLU A 197 -5.96 50.89 -21.34
N GLU A 198 -5.30 50.79 -22.49
CA GLU A 198 -4.89 51.96 -23.28
C GLU A 198 -6.09 52.75 -23.82
N GLU A 199 -7.14 52.08 -24.29
CA GLU A 199 -8.37 52.74 -24.75
C GLU A 199 -9.08 53.43 -23.59
N GLU A 200 -9.27 52.75 -22.46
CA GLU A 200 -9.90 53.32 -21.27
C GLU A 200 -9.10 54.51 -20.71
N GLY A 201 -7.77 54.44 -20.73
CA GLY A 201 -6.89 55.56 -20.36
C GLY A 201 -7.10 56.80 -21.25
N LYS A 202 -7.25 56.62 -22.57
CA LYS A 202 -7.52 57.72 -23.52
C LYS A 202 -8.89 58.38 -23.28
N TRP A 203 -9.92 57.60 -22.95
CA TRP A 203 -11.26 58.12 -22.65
C TRP A 203 -11.35 58.76 -21.25
N GLY A 204 -10.70 58.17 -20.24
CA GLY A 204 -10.64 58.68 -18.87
C GLY A 204 -9.90 60.03 -18.75
N GLY A 205 -8.81 60.20 -19.50
CA GLY A 205 -8.03 61.45 -19.53
C GLY A 205 -8.82 62.65 -20.06
N ARG A 206 -9.73 62.45 -21.03
CA ARG A 206 -10.59 63.53 -21.55
C ARG A 206 -11.68 63.97 -20.56
N ARG A 207 -12.12 63.08 -19.65
CA ARG A 207 -13.16 63.39 -18.65
C ARG A 207 -12.61 64.18 -17.46
N ARG A 208 -11.36 63.90 -17.03
CA ARG A 208 -10.70 64.66 -15.94
C ARG A 208 -10.28 66.08 -16.34
N ARG A 209 -9.86 66.31 -17.59
CA ARG A 209 -9.43 67.64 -18.05
C ARG A 209 -10.56 68.67 -18.17
N ARG A 210 -11.84 68.25 -18.01
CA ARG A 210 -13.01 69.14 -18.02
C ARG A 210 -13.52 69.54 -16.63
N GLN A 211 -13.04 68.91 -15.55
CA GLN A 211 -13.48 69.22 -14.17
C GLN A 211 -12.46 70.00 -13.33
N SER A 212 -11.21 70.11 -13.76
CA SER A 212 -10.22 70.97 -13.10
C SER A 212 -10.34 72.41 -13.59
N ARG A 213 -11.37 73.13 -13.11
CA ARG A 213 -11.36 74.59 -13.07
C ARG A 213 -10.57 75.01 -11.81
N PRO A 214 -9.59 75.92 -11.93
CA PRO A 214 -8.80 76.38 -10.80
C PRO A 214 -9.66 77.34 -9.96
N GLY A 215 -9.87 76.97 -8.69
CA GLY A 215 -10.27 77.90 -7.64
C GLY A 215 -9.03 78.15 -6.81
N GLU A 216 -8.50 79.36 -6.95
CA GLU A 216 -7.50 79.98 -6.08
C GLU A 216 -8.07 80.06 -4.65
N ASP A 217 -7.27 79.71 -3.64
CA ASP A 217 -7.03 80.63 -2.52
C ASP A 217 -5.92 80.12 -1.59
N ASP A 218 -5.17 81.11 -1.13
CA ASP A 218 -3.91 81.11 -0.40
C ASP A 218 -3.98 80.60 1.05
N SER A 219 -2.81 80.20 1.57
CA SER A 219 -2.24 80.47 2.92
C SER A 219 -1.36 79.29 3.37
N GLU A 220 -0.05 79.41 3.19
CA GLU A 220 0.93 79.90 4.20
C GLU A 220 1.46 78.80 5.13
N SER A 221 2.69 78.39 4.80
CA SER A 221 3.85 78.17 5.69
C SER A 221 3.64 77.47 7.04
N THR A 222 4.17 76.25 7.14
CA THR A 222 5.04 75.91 8.29
C THR A 222 6.12 74.93 7.88
N SER A 223 7.35 75.37 8.11
CA SER A 223 8.61 74.72 7.79
C SER A 223 8.94 73.58 8.75
N SER A 224 9.84 72.72 8.26
CA SER A 224 10.88 72.00 9.01
C SER A 224 10.43 71.01 10.07
N GLU A 225 10.52 69.71 9.75
CA GLU A 225 11.48 68.80 10.40
C GLU A 225 11.42 67.40 9.73
N ASP A 226 12.39 67.15 8.86
CA ASP A 226 13.20 65.93 8.81
C ASP A 226 12.57 64.66 9.43
N HIS A 227 11.52 64.12 8.80
CA HIS A 227 11.02 62.79 9.10
C HIS A 227 11.77 61.78 8.23
N GLY A 228 13.01 61.51 8.66
CA GLY A 228 13.83 60.40 8.19
C GLY A 228 12.95 59.17 7.96
N GLY A 229 12.95 58.74 6.69
CA GLY A 229 12.10 57.69 6.16
C GLY A 229 12.04 56.50 7.10
N ARG A 230 10.93 56.40 7.83
CA ARG A 230 10.44 55.16 8.44
C ARG A 230 10.04 54.22 7.30
N ASP A 231 11.03 53.72 6.57
CA ASP A 231 11.02 52.32 6.13
C ASP A 231 11.07 51.48 7.40
N GLY A 232 9.96 51.52 8.14
CA GLY A 232 9.64 50.57 9.16
C GLY A 232 9.53 49.27 8.42
N HIS A 233 10.67 48.59 8.27
CA HIS A 233 10.77 47.18 8.02
C HIS A 233 9.71 46.56 8.91
N ARG A 234 8.55 46.28 8.30
CA ARG A 234 7.51 45.47 8.88
C ARG A 234 8.26 44.17 9.11
N HIS A 235 8.78 44.00 10.32
CA HIS A 235 9.50 42.81 10.72
C HIS A 235 8.52 41.70 10.41
N ARG A 236 8.72 41.03 9.27
CA ARG A 236 7.86 39.94 8.85
C ARG A 236 7.96 38.99 10.01
N HIS A 237 6.86 38.82 10.74
CA HIS A 237 6.85 38.01 11.93
C HIS A 237 7.20 36.60 11.47
N HIS A 238 8.44 36.19 11.68
CA HIS A 238 8.90 34.85 11.35
C HIS A 238 8.47 33.96 12.50
N HIS A 239 7.72 32.91 12.18
CA HIS A 239 7.43 31.88 13.15
C HIS A 239 8.70 31.06 13.39
N PRO A 240 9.11 30.79 14.64
CA PRO A 240 10.37 30.09 14.92
C PRO A 240 10.45 28.71 14.28
N ILE A 241 9.29 28.05 14.12
CA ILE A 241 9.20 26.71 13.50
C ILE A 241 8.78 26.81 12.03
N LEU A 242 7.81 27.66 11.69
CA LEU A 242 7.13 27.63 10.39
C LEU A 242 7.77 28.57 9.37
N GLY A 243 8.73 29.39 9.79
CA GLY A 243 9.44 30.30 8.92
C GLY A 243 8.62 31.54 8.53
N PRO A 244 8.83 32.07 7.31
CA PRO A 244 8.23 33.31 6.85
C PRO A 244 6.69 33.26 6.84
N GLN A 245 6.07 34.28 7.43
CA GLN A 245 4.64 34.51 7.31
C GLN A 245 4.33 35.26 6.01
N ILE A 246 3.42 34.72 5.19
CA ILE A 246 2.96 35.33 3.93
C ILE A 246 1.79 36.27 4.20
N ALA A 247 0.83 35.82 5.02
CA ALA A 247 -0.41 36.54 5.28
C ALA A 247 -0.85 36.38 6.74
N ARG A 248 -1.51 37.43 7.25
CA ARG A 248 -2.16 37.44 8.56
C ARG A 248 -3.64 37.74 8.36
N LEU A 249 -4.50 36.77 8.59
CA LEU A 249 -5.94 36.96 8.63
C LEU A 249 -6.38 37.09 10.10
N PRO A 250 -7.59 37.63 10.38
CA PRO A 250 -8.06 37.80 11.77
C PRO A 250 -8.13 36.49 12.57
N TYR A 251 -8.40 35.37 11.89
CA TYR A 251 -8.63 34.05 12.50
C TYR A 251 -7.58 32.99 12.16
N LYS A 252 -6.63 33.29 11.24
CA LYS A 252 -5.54 32.38 10.87
C LYS A 252 -4.32 33.10 10.29
N ARG A 253 -3.15 32.46 10.33
CA ARG A 253 -1.91 32.92 9.70
C ARG A 253 -1.52 31.98 8.56
N VAL A 254 -0.84 32.47 7.55
CA VAL A 254 -0.39 31.66 6.40
C VAL A 254 1.13 31.73 6.29
N HIS A 255 1.77 30.58 6.18
CA HIS A 255 3.22 30.40 6.17
C HIS A 255 3.67 29.57 4.95
N LEU A 256 4.94 29.72 4.57
CA LEU A 256 5.64 28.76 3.71
C LEU A 256 6.59 27.96 4.61
N THR A 257 6.39 26.65 4.66
CA THR A 257 7.15 25.78 5.56
C THR A 257 7.73 24.60 4.78
N PRO A 258 8.99 24.20 5.06
CA PRO A 258 9.55 23.00 4.48
C PRO A 258 8.80 21.74 4.89
N ALA A 259 8.66 20.80 3.96
CA ALA A 259 8.02 19.51 4.22
C ALA A 259 8.73 18.71 5.33
N SER A 260 10.06 18.85 5.44
CA SER A 260 10.88 18.23 6.50
C SER A 260 10.48 18.72 7.90
N THR A 261 10.21 20.02 8.04
CA THR A 261 9.70 20.61 9.28
C THR A 261 8.30 20.09 9.60
N LEU A 262 7.39 20.03 8.60
CA LEU A 262 6.03 19.54 8.80
C LEU A 262 5.98 18.09 9.29
N ALA A 263 6.91 17.24 8.84
CA ALA A 263 6.99 15.85 9.28
C ALA A 263 7.34 15.68 10.77
N SER A 264 7.87 16.74 11.42
CA SER A 264 8.20 16.74 12.85
C SER A 264 7.07 17.24 13.76
N ILE A 265 6.02 17.85 13.18
CA ILE A 265 4.89 18.40 13.93
C ILE A 265 3.95 17.26 14.32
N PRO A 266 3.50 17.16 15.59
CA PRO A 266 2.56 16.14 16.01
C PRO A 266 1.21 16.29 15.29
N VAL A 267 0.53 15.16 15.08
CA VAL A 267 -0.82 15.16 14.53
C VAL A 267 -1.83 15.18 15.68
N TYR A 268 -2.89 15.97 15.54
CA TYR A 268 -3.98 15.98 16.52
C TYR A 268 -4.64 14.60 16.65
N GLU A 269 -4.67 14.06 17.87
CA GLU A 269 -5.00 12.66 18.17
C GLU A 269 -6.42 12.25 17.75
N ARG A 270 -7.38 13.19 17.72
CA ARG A 270 -8.78 12.89 17.40
C ARG A 270 -9.05 12.76 15.90
N GLN A 271 -8.06 12.97 15.03
CA GLN A 271 -8.22 12.79 13.57
C GLN A 271 -8.31 11.33 13.13
N ARG A 272 -8.65 11.13 11.85
CA ARG A 272 -8.48 9.84 11.16
C ARG A 272 -7.06 9.31 11.37
N ALA A 273 -6.91 8.00 11.59
CA ALA A 273 -5.58 7.42 11.76
C ALA A 273 -4.69 7.64 10.52
N TYR A 274 -3.42 7.99 10.72
CA TYR A 274 -2.44 8.06 9.64
C TYR A 274 -2.19 6.65 9.09
N ARG A 275 -2.24 6.51 7.76
CA ARG A 275 -1.93 5.26 7.06
C ARG A 275 -0.80 5.45 6.08
N HIS A 276 0.28 4.70 6.30
CA HIS A 276 1.46 4.74 5.45
C HIS A 276 1.17 4.32 4.01
N ASP A 277 0.31 3.32 3.81
CA ASP A 277 -0.05 2.84 2.47
C ASP A 277 -0.78 3.91 1.65
N ARG A 278 -1.64 4.71 2.29
CA ARG A 278 -2.33 5.82 1.64
C ARG A 278 -1.34 6.91 1.24
N ALA A 279 -0.43 7.29 2.13
CA ALA A 279 0.64 8.23 1.82
C ALA A 279 1.54 7.71 0.68
N THR A 280 1.83 6.40 0.66
CA THR A 280 2.60 5.74 -0.40
C THR A 280 1.87 5.75 -1.74
N ALA A 281 0.57 5.45 -1.75
CA ALA A 281 -0.26 5.54 -2.96
C ALA A 281 -0.31 6.97 -3.49
N MET A 282 -0.50 7.96 -2.59
CA MET A 282 -0.46 9.38 -2.94
C MET A 282 0.92 9.77 -3.51
N ALA A 283 2.03 9.28 -2.95
CA ALA A 283 3.37 9.56 -3.46
C ALA A 283 3.58 8.96 -4.86
N LYS A 284 3.16 7.71 -5.06
CA LYS A 284 3.21 7.04 -6.37
C LYS A 284 2.40 7.76 -7.44
N ASP A 285 1.21 8.24 -7.11
CA ASP A 285 0.38 9.00 -8.04
C ASP A 285 0.92 10.43 -8.24
N LYS A 286 1.48 11.02 -7.18
CA LYS A 286 2.08 12.34 -7.26
C LYS A 286 3.32 12.35 -8.14
N ARG A 287 4.11 11.28 -8.12
CA ARG A 287 5.25 11.08 -9.02
C ARG A 287 4.86 11.18 -10.49
N LYS A 288 3.67 10.72 -10.87
CA LYS A 288 3.17 10.82 -12.26
C LYS A 288 2.70 12.24 -12.63
N THR A 289 2.57 13.13 -11.64
CA THR A 289 1.97 14.47 -11.75
C THR A 289 2.82 15.54 -11.07
N LEU A 290 4.14 15.37 -11.03
CA LEU A 290 5.07 16.27 -10.32
C LEU A 290 4.97 17.72 -10.83
N TRP A 291 4.77 17.89 -12.14
CA TRP A 291 4.59 19.18 -12.81
C TRP A 291 3.44 20.03 -12.26
N MET A 292 2.46 19.44 -11.55
CA MET A 292 1.32 20.18 -10.97
C MET A 292 1.61 20.80 -9.60
N GLY A 293 2.81 20.62 -9.02
CA GLY A 293 3.14 21.10 -7.66
C GLY A 293 2.34 20.38 -6.56
N ILE A 294 2.63 20.62 -5.28
CA ILE A 294 1.99 19.87 -4.19
C ILE A 294 0.51 20.28 -4.05
N PRO A 295 -0.46 19.34 -4.06
CA PRO A 295 -1.87 19.70 -4.00
C PRO A 295 -2.32 20.09 -2.57
N GLY A 296 -2.95 21.26 -2.49
CA GLY A 296 -3.71 21.75 -1.33
C GLY A 296 -2.85 22.31 -0.18
N VAL A 297 -3.53 22.89 0.81
CA VAL A 297 -2.93 23.53 2.00
C VAL A 297 -2.86 22.56 3.19
N ILE A 298 -1.84 22.66 4.04
CA ILE A 298 -1.77 21.94 5.32
C ILE A 298 -2.32 22.83 6.43
N SER A 299 -3.27 22.34 7.21
CA SER A 299 -3.90 23.10 8.28
C SER A 299 -3.33 22.70 9.62
N LEU A 300 -2.85 23.66 10.41
CA LEU A 300 -2.30 23.49 11.75
C LEU A 300 -3.14 24.26 12.77
N MET A 301 -3.16 23.79 14.00
CA MET A 301 -3.57 24.56 15.18
C MET A 301 -2.31 24.98 15.94
N GLU A 302 -2.32 26.21 16.45
CA GLU A 302 -1.38 26.69 17.46
C GLU A 302 -2.12 26.91 18.78
N ASP A 303 -1.68 26.19 19.80
CA ASP A 303 -2.17 26.33 21.17
C ASP A 303 -1.66 27.62 21.80
N ASP A 304 -2.23 28.03 22.94
CA ASP A 304 -1.79 29.22 23.68
C ASP A 304 -0.32 29.14 24.15
N ASP A 305 0.21 27.92 24.33
CA ASP A 305 1.61 27.64 24.63
C ASP A 305 2.55 27.74 23.39
N GLY A 306 2.00 28.03 22.20
CA GLY A 306 2.72 28.04 20.92
C GLY A 306 3.02 26.64 20.37
N ARG A 307 2.40 25.59 20.92
CA ARG A 307 2.52 24.22 20.41
C ARG A 307 1.72 24.08 19.13
N LEU A 308 2.31 23.41 18.14
CA LEU A 308 1.68 23.17 16.85
C LEU A 308 1.16 21.74 16.76
N SER A 309 -0.06 21.59 16.25
CA SER A 309 -0.65 20.29 15.92
C SER A 309 -1.21 20.31 14.50
N ILE A 310 -0.92 19.31 13.68
CA ILE A 310 -1.54 19.16 12.35
C ILE A 310 -3.03 18.88 12.56
N LEU A 311 -3.92 19.67 11.95
CA LEU A 311 -5.39 19.53 11.91
C LEU A 311 -5.91 18.86 10.64
N ASP A 312 -5.29 19.11 9.48
CA ASP A 312 -5.55 18.34 8.26
C ASP A 312 -4.29 18.27 7.41
N GLY A 313 -4.24 17.26 6.54
CA GLY A 313 -3.15 17.07 5.58
C GLY A 313 -2.09 16.07 6.05
N GLN A 314 -2.31 15.33 7.13
CA GLN A 314 -1.33 14.34 7.63
C GLN A 314 -0.81 13.35 6.56
N HIS A 315 -1.68 12.88 5.65
CA HIS A 315 -1.28 11.96 4.59
C HIS A 315 -0.49 12.67 3.49
N ARG A 316 -0.74 13.97 3.28
CA ARG A 316 0.04 14.82 2.38
C ARG A 316 1.42 15.08 2.98
N VAL A 317 1.50 15.34 4.29
CA VAL A 317 2.78 15.41 5.03
C VAL A 317 3.56 14.10 4.88
N GLY A 318 2.92 12.96 5.12
CA GLY A 318 3.55 11.65 4.93
C GLY A 318 3.98 11.39 3.48
N MET A 319 3.18 11.79 2.50
CA MET A 319 3.53 11.72 1.08
C MET A 319 4.77 12.55 0.76
N MET A 320 4.83 13.80 1.24
CA MET A 320 5.99 14.68 1.02
C MET A 320 7.25 14.14 1.71
N ALA A 321 7.11 13.56 2.90
CA ALA A 321 8.22 12.92 3.61
C ALA A 321 8.78 11.72 2.81
N LEU A 322 7.90 10.88 2.24
CA LEU A 322 8.28 9.79 1.35
C LEU A 322 9.02 10.29 0.09
N LEU A 323 8.50 11.32 -0.57
CA LEU A 323 9.12 11.91 -1.76
C LEU A 323 10.49 12.55 -1.43
N SER A 324 10.61 13.20 -0.27
CA SER A 324 11.89 13.75 0.22
C SER A 324 12.92 12.65 0.47
N GLU A 325 12.49 11.53 1.06
CA GLU A 325 13.37 10.38 1.27
C GLU A 325 13.79 9.71 -0.05
N GLU A 326 12.86 9.57 -1.01
CA GLU A 326 13.16 9.08 -2.36
C GLU A 326 14.17 9.99 -3.07
N ARG A 327 13.97 11.32 -3.02
CA ARG A 327 14.90 12.33 -3.54
C ARG A 327 16.30 12.19 -2.93
N ARG A 328 16.39 12.01 -1.61
CA ARG A 328 17.67 11.75 -0.92
C ARG A 328 18.33 10.46 -1.41
N LYS A 329 17.56 9.37 -1.52
CA LYS A 329 18.07 8.07 -2.00
C LYS A 329 18.55 8.12 -3.45
N ALA A 330 17.87 8.88 -4.32
CA ALA A 330 18.30 9.07 -5.72
C ALA A 330 19.67 9.76 -5.78
N ARG A 331 19.86 10.84 -5.00
CA ARG A 331 21.15 11.55 -4.90
C ARG A 331 22.28 10.67 -4.38
N GLU A 332 22.01 9.83 -3.38
CA GLU A 332 23.01 8.92 -2.82
C GLU A 332 23.45 7.82 -3.80
N ARG A 333 22.57 7.40 -4.71
CA ARG A 333 22.90 6.36 -5.70
C ARG A 333 23.69 6.88 -6.90
N GLY A 334 23.69 8.19 -7.13
CA GLY A 334 24.35 8.81 -8.29
C GLY A 334 23.87 8.25 -9.64
N CYS A 335 22.68 7.65 -9.68
CA CYS A 335 22.09 7.12 -10.91
C CYS A 335 21.43 8.29 -11.65
N ASP A 336 21.97 8.62 -12.82
CA ASP A 336 21.37 9.56 -13.76
C ASP A 336 20.25 8.86 -14.55
N ASP A 337 19.22 8.39 -13.84
CA ASP A 337 18.09 7.68 -14.43
C ASP A 337 16.96 8.63 -14.88
N GLY A 338 17.21 9.95 -14.88
CA GLY A 338 16.25 11.01 -15.21
C GLY A 338 15.11 11.19 -14.20
N VAL A 339 14.84 10.19 -13.35
CA VAL A 339 13.79 10.25 -12.31
C VAL A 339 14.21 11.19 -11.17
N GLY A 340 15.51 11.27 -10.88
CA GLY A 340 16.05 12.20 -9.89
C GLY A 340 15.77 13.68 -10.23
N ASP A 341 15.91 14.05 -11.50
CA ASP A 341 15.71 15.43 -11.97
C ASP A 341 14.25 15.87 -11.85
N GLU A 342 13.29 14.99 -12.16
CA GLU A 342 11.87 15.29 -11.97
C GLU A 342 11.53 15.57 -10.50
N LEU A 343 12.10 14.78 -9.57
CA LEU A 343 11.91 14.98 -8.13
C LEU A 343 12.59 16.26 -7.62
N ASP A 344 13.69 16.66 -8.25
CA ASP A 344 14.41 17.89 -7.90
C ASP A 344 13.64 19.15 -8.27
N SER A 345 12.76 19.07 -9.28
CA SER A 345 11.85 20.16 -9.67
C SER A 345 10.73 20.43 -8.67
N LEU A 346 10.43 19.48 -7.78
CA LEU A 346 9.36 19.63 -6.80
C LEU A 346 9.82 20.52 -5.63
N ASP A 347 9.16 21.66 -5.47
CA ASP A 347 9.41 22.56 -4.35
C ASP A 347 8.80 22.00 -3.05
N LEU A 348 9.63 21.29 -2.29
CA LEU A 348 9.31 20.79 -0.95
C LEU A 348 9.69 21.77 0.16
N GLU A 349 10.30 22.92 -0.17
CA GLU A 349 10.77 23.91 0.80
C GLU A 349 9.69 24.96 1.10
N ASN A 350 8.80 25.23 0.15
CA ASN A 350 7.74 26.24 0.25
C ASN A 350 6.34 25.63 0.28
N VAL A 351 6.05 24.74 1.24
CA VAL A 351 4.69 24.19 1.39
C VAL A 351 3.79 25.24 2.05
N LEU A 352 2.61 25.47 1.45
CA LEU A 352 1.62 26.39 1.99
C LEU A 352 0.95 25.80 3.24
N VAL A 353 1.06 26.53 4.35
CA VAL A 353 0.51 26.13 5.65
C VAL A 353 -0.40 27.22 6.17
N GLU A 354 -1.60 26.84 6.62
CA GLU A 354 -2.46 27.72 7.39
C GLU A 354 -2.44 27.33 8.87
N VAL A 355 -2.36 28.31 9.75
CA VAL A 355 -2.24 28.14 11.19
C VAL A 355 -3.41 28.85 11.85
N PHE A 356 -4.30 28.08 12.46
CA PHE A 356 -5.37 28.59 13.29
C PHE A 356 -4.85 28.88 14.70
N VAL A 357 -5.29 29.97 15.29
CA VAL A 357 -4.90 30.37 16.65
C VAL A 357 -6.09 30.12 17.57
N SER A 358 -5.85 29.56 18.75
CA SER A 358 -6.85 29.41 19.82
C SER A 358 -7.63 30.71 20.03
N ARG A 359 -8.97 30.65 20.06
CA ARG A 359 -9.83 31.85 20.18
C ARG A 359 -9.94 32.35 21.62
N ARG A 360 -9.48 31.55 22.58
CA ARG A 360 -9.76 31.74 24.00
C ARG A 360 -9.08 32.96 24.63
N SER A 361 -7.94 33.43 24.10
CA SER A 361 -7.18 34.48 24.82
C SER A 361 -7.67 35.93 24.64
N ARG A 362 -8.75 36.20 23.89
CA ARG A 362 -9.06 37.58 23.48
C ARG A 362 -10.22 38.31 24.16
N ASP A 363 -11.20 37.62 24.74
CA ASP A 363 -12.43 38.28 25.26
C ASP A 363 -12.78 37.95 26.73
N ASP A 364 -11.89 37.32 27.50
CA ASP A 364 -12.19 36.89 28.88
C ASP A 364 -12.00 37.98 29.95
N CYS A 365 -12.90 38.97 29.95
CA CYS A 365 -13.19 39.73 31.16
C CYS A 365 -14.58 39.47 31.78
N HIS A 366 -15.45 38.60 31.22
CA HIS A 366 -16.79 38.42 31.83
C HIS A 366 -17.52 37.07 31.69
N ALA A 367 -16.95 36.00 31.12
CA ALA A 367 -17.68 34.72 31.01
C ALA A 367 -17.45 33.81 32.24
N THR A 368 -18.55 33.54 32.94
CA THR A 368 -18.71 32.77 34.17
C THR A 368 -18.08 31.36 34.18
N ALA A 369 -17.27 31.11 35.20
CA ALA A 369 -16.45 29.93 35.47
C ALA A 369 -17.21 28.63 35.89
N LEU A 370 -18.24 28.20 35.14
CA LEU A 370 -18.99 26.97 35.47
C LEU A 370 -19.07 25.91 34.36
N ALA A 371 -18.25 26.02 33.32
CA ALA A 371 -18.12 24.97 32.32
C ALA A 371 -16.72 24.36 32.36
N ASP A 372 -16.52 23.34 33.20
CA ASP A 372 -15.40 22.38 33.17
C ASP A 372 -15.43 21.49 31.89
N GLY A 373 -15.87 22.04 30.76
CA GLY A 373 -16.12 21.32 29.52
C GLY A 373 -15.07 21.60 28.46
N ASP A 374 -14.14 20.65 28.30
CA ASP A 374 -13.30 20.38 27.12
C ASP A 374 -12.68 21.58 26.39
N ASP A 375 -11.47 21.96 26.80
CA ASP A 375 -10.52 22.77 26.02
C ASP A 375 -10.25 22.22 24.60
N ASP A 376 -10.58 20.96 24.36
CA ASP A 376 -10.50 20.27 23.07
C ASP A 376 -11.55 20.74 22.02
N ASP A 377 -12.49 21.61 22.38
CA ASP A 377 -13.60 22.01 21.51
C ASP A 377 -13.17 22.89 20.32
N ASP A 378 -12.17 23.76 20.46
CA ASP A 378 -11.76 24.66 19.38
C ASP A 378 -11.13 23.86 18.22
N MET A 379 -10.23 22.91 18.54
CA MET A 379 -9.63 22.03 17.53
C MET A 379 -10.68 21.16 16.85
N ALA A 380 -11.61 20.59 17.61
CA ALA A 380 -12.70 19.78 17.07
C ALA A 380 -13.62 20.59 16.17
N THR A 381 -13.93 21.83 16.55
CA THR A 381 -14.75 22.76 15.78
C THR A 381 -14.08 23.13 14.46
N ILE A 382 -12.82 23.56 14.51
CA ILE A 382 -12.05 23.94 13.31
C ILE A 382 -11.86 22.72 12.40
N PHE A 383 -11.52 21.56 12.96
CA PHE A 383 -11.41 20.32 12.20
C PHE A 383 -12.71 20.00 11.46
N THR A 384 -13.85 20.09 12.17
CA THR A 384 -15.17 19.86 11.57
C THR A 384 -15.44 20.88 10.48
N GLU A 385 -15.15 22.16 10.72
CA GLU A 385 -15.35 23.25 9.76
C GLU A 385 -14.55 23.06 8.47
N ILE A 386 -13.24 22.76 8.57
CA ILE A 386 -12.36 22.46 7.42
C ILE A 386 -12.95 21.31 6.60
N ASN A 387 -13.45 20.29 7.29
CA ASN A 387 -13.95 19.07 6.67
C ASN A 387 -15.42 19.15 6.24
N LYS A 388 -16.16 20.25 6.46
CA LYS A 388 -17.57 20.36 5.99
C LYS A 388 -17.70 20.21 4.47
N ALA A 389 -16.64 20.55 3.72
CA ALA A 389 -16.61 20.44 2.26
C ALA A 389 -16.26 19.03 1.76
N GLU A 390 -15.68 18.17 2.61
CA GLU A 390 -15.32 16.79 2.27
C GLU A 390 -16.23 15.79 2.99
N PRO A 391 -16.68 14.70 2.33
CA PRO A 391 -17.43 13.66 3.02
C PRO A 391 -16.53 12.90 4.00
N VAL A 392 -16.43 13.38 5.24
CA VAL A 392 -15.77 12.69 6.35
C VAL A 392 -16.68 11.60 6.90
N LYS A 393 -16.09 10.43 7.19
CA LYS A 393 -16.80 9.29 7.77
C LYS A 393 -17.23 9.61 9.20
N LEU A 394 -18.40 9.12 9.60
CA LEU A 394 -18.98 9.45 10.90
C LEU A 394 -18.07 9.01 12.06
N ILE A 395 -17.41 7.85 11.90
CA ILE A 395 -16.44 7.33 12.88
C ILE A 395 -15.22 8.24 13.08
N ASP A 396 -14.85 9.03 12.07
CA ASP A 396 -13.67 9.90 12.09
C ASP A 396 -14.01 11.33 12.57
N LEU A 397 -15.28 11.65 12.81
CA LEU A 397 -15.68 12.94 13.39
C LEU A 397 -15.36 12.99 14.89
N PRO A 398 -14.79 14.10 15.39
CA PRO A 398 -14.50 14.26 16.81
C PRO A 398 -15.79 14.25 17.62
N GLY A 399 -15.77 13.61 18.80
CA GLY A 399 -16.93 13.51 19.70
C GLY A 399 -17.98 12.47 19.32
N VAL A 400 -18.03 12.03 18.05
CA VAL A 400 -19.04 11.06 17.58
C VAL A 400 -18.75 9.65 18.06
N ALA A 401 -17.51 9.18 17.95
CA ALA A 401 -17.10 7.85 18.39
C ALA A 401 -16.12 7.94 19.58
N LYS A 402 -16.39 7.17 20.64
CA LYS A 402 -15.43 7.02 21.76
C LYS A 402 -14.12 6.41 21.26
N LYS A 403 -12.98 6.86 21.78
CA LYS A 403 -11.64 6.35 21.43
C LYS A 403 -11.57 4.81 21.45
N ARG A 404 -12.05 4.19 22.53
CA ARG A 404 -12.13 2.72 22.66
C ARG A 404 -12.92 2.06 21.53
N THR A 405 -14.06 2.63 21.13
CA THR A 405 -14.87 2.09 20.03
C THR A 405 -14.11 2.16 18.70
N ARG A 406 -13.42 3.29 18.45
CA ARG A 406 -12.57 3.46 17.27
C ARG A 406 -11.45 2.43 17.25
N ASP A 407 -10.74 2.23 18.36
CA ASP A 407 -9.65 1.26 18.46
C ASP A 407 -10.11 -0.18 18.17
N ILE A 408 -11.30 -0.57 18.67
CA ILE A 408 -11.91 -1.89 18.40
C ILE A 408 -12.19 -2.07 16.90
N ILE A 409 -12.81 -1.07 16.27
CA ILE A 409 -13.15 -1.11 14.84
C ILE A 409 -11.90 -1.09 13.98
N ASP A 410 -10.94 -0.22 14.29
CA ASP A 410 -9.69 -0.07 13.57
C ASP A 410 -8.89 -1.37 13.59
N HIS A 411 -8.76 -1.99 14.77
CA HIS A 411 -8.11 -3.30 14.92
C HIS A 411 -8.76 -4.37 14.05
N ALA A 412 -10.09 -4.51 14.10
CA ALA A 412 -10.78 -5.54 13.34
C ALA A 412 -10.71 -5.30 11.83
N ALA A 413 -10.90 -4.06 11.39
CA ALA A 413 -10.86 -3.71 9.98
C ALA A 413 -9.46 -3.92 9.38
N SER A 414 -8.39 -3.51 10.10
CA SER A 414 -7.01 -3.78 9.70
C SER A 414 -6.69 -5.27 9.65
N HIS A 415 -7.13 -6.05 10.65
CA HIS A 415 -6.94 -7.50 10.67
C HIS A 415 -7.52 -8.18 9.41
N PHE A 416 -8.74 -7.80 8.99
CA PHE A 416 -9.34 -8.34 7.76
C PHE A 416 -8.64 -7.86 6.48
N GLN A 417 -8.13 -6.63 6.44
CA GLN A 417 -7.35 -6.15 5.31
C GLN A 417 -6.05 -6.95 5.15
N ASP A 418 -5.35 -7.22 6.26
CA ASP A 418 -4.10 -7.98 6.27
C ASP A 418 -4.32 -9.46 5.92
N MET A 419 -5.45 -10.03 6.36
CA MET A 419 -5.82 -11.43 6.08
C MET A 419 -6.29 -11.63 4.63
N TYR A 420 -6.97 -10.64 4.04
CA TYR A 420 -7.52 -10.72 2.68
C TYR A 420 -7.13 -9.53 1.80
N PRO A 421 -5.83 -9.25 1.57
CA PRO A 421 -5.40 -8.03 0.89
C PRO A 421 -5.94 -7.90 -0.53
N ALA A 422 -6.15 -9.02 -1.24
CA ALA A 422 -6.73 -9.04 -2.58
C ALA A 422 -8.21 -8.64 -2.64
N MET A 423 -8.91 -8.68 -1.50
CA MET A 423 -10.33 -8.33 -1.38
C MET A 423 -10.54 -6.90 -0.87
N PHE A 424 -9.46 -6.20 -0.51
CA PHE A 424 -9.53 -4.81 -0.10
C PHE A 424 -9.03 -3.88 -1.22
N SER A 425 -9.85 -2.89 -1.56
CA SER A 425 -9.54 -1.87 -2.55
C SER A 425 -9.32 -0.53 -1.86
N THR A 426 -8.33 0.22 -2.34
CA THR A 426 -8.08 1.60 -1.91
C THR A 426 -9.17 2.57 -2.39
N SER A 427 -9.96 2.19 -3.40
CA SER A 427 -11.06 3.01 -3.92
C SER A 427 -12.26 2.99 -2.98
N SER A 428 -12.76 4.18 -2.62
CA SER A 428 -14.01 4.34 -1.87
C SER A 428 -15.26 3.91 -2.66
N ARG A 429 -15.14 3.77 -3.99
CA ARG A 429 -16.20 3.31 -4.90
C ARG A 429 -15.96 1.88 -5.39
N CYS A 430 -15.38 1.03 -4.55
CA CYS A 430 -15.14 -0.36 -4.90
C CYS A 430 -16.47 -1.12 -5.10
N ARG A 431 -16.49 -2.04 -6.06
CA ARG A 431 -17.64 -2.92 -6.32
C ARG A 431 -17.44 -4.26 -5.60
N ALA A 432 -18.55 -4.88 -5.20
CA ALA A 432 -18.58 -6.25 -4.70
C ALA A 432 -17.75 -7.17 -5.62
N PRO A 433 -16.89 -8.05 -5.05
CA PRO A 433 -16.83 -8.42 -3.65
C PRO A 433 -15.80 -7.61 -2.84
N HIS A 434 -15.20 -6.58 -3.41
CA HIS A 434 -14.13 -5.85 -2.73
C HIS A 434 -14.70 -4.89 -1.69
N LEU A 435 -13.99 -4.75 -0.58
CA LEU A 435 -14.28 -3.77 0.46
C LEU A 435 -13.27 -2.63 0.44
N ASN A 436 -13.68 -1.47 0.92
CA ASN A 436 -12.78 -0.38 1.23
C ASN A 436 -12.66 -0.26 2.75
N LEU A 437 -11.45 -0.11 3.26
CA LEU A 437 -11.20 -0.10 4.70
C LEU A 437 -12.00 0.99 5.42
N ASP A 438 -12.05 2.21 4.86
CA ASP A 438 -12.77 3.33 5.48
C ASP A 438 -14.29 3.14 5.44
N ASN A 439 -14.82 2.61 4.34
CA ASN A 439 -16.23 2.27 4.25
C ASN A 439 -16.61 1.14 5.22
N LEU A 440 -15.74 0.15 5.42
CA LEU A 440 -15.98 -0.93 6.37
C LEU A 440 -16.00 -0.40 7.82
N ARG A 441 -15.04 0.46 8.20
CA ARG A 441 -15.00 1.09 9.53
C ARG A 441 -16.29 1.88 9.80
N ASP A 442 -16.68 2.72 8.84
CA ASP A 442 -17.88 3.55 8.93
C ASP A 442 -19.15 2.69 9.02
N ALA A 443 -19.25 1.60 8.24
CA ALA A 443 -20.39 0.69 8.29
C ALA A 443 -20.46 -0.12 9.60
N LEU A 444 -19.32 -0.55 10.15
CA LEU A 444 -19.26 -1.20 11.47
C LEU A 444 -19.69 -0.24 12.59
N PHE A 445 -19.32 1.03 12.49
CA PHE A 445 -19.76 2.06 13.44
C PHE A 445 -21.25 2.36 13.30
N ALA A 446 -21.73 2.62 12.08
CA ALA A 446 -23.12 2.99 11.80
C ALA A 446 -24.14 1.87 12.09
N SER A 447 -23.70 0.60 12.06
CA SER A 447 -24.55 -0.55 12.45
C SER A 447 -24.67 -0.76 13.96
N GLU A 448 -23.94 0.03 14.76
CA GLU A 448 -23.88 -0.03 16.22
C GLU A 448 -23.55 -1.44 16.75
N ILE A 449 -22.80 -2.22 15.96
CA ILE A 449 -22.62 -3.64 16.22
C ILE A 449 -21.92 -3.92 17.56
N ILE A 450 -21.00 -3.05 17.96
CA ILE A 450 -20.29 -3.13 19.23
C ILE A 450 -21.26 -3.07 20.41
N GLN A 451 -22.28 -2.21 20.33
CA GLN A 451 -23.28 -2.06 21.39
C GLN A 451 -24.29 -3.21 21.37
N ARG A 452 -24.75 -3.60 20.17
CA ARG A 452 -25.74 -4.67 19.98
C ARG A 452 -25.25 -6.03 20.42
N GLU A 453 -24.05 -6.40 19.99
CA GLU A 453 -23.44 -7.71 20.25
C GLU A 453 -22.61 -7.73 21.55
N LYS A 454 -22.55 -6.59 22.26
CA LYS A 454 -21.77 -6.39 23.50
C LYS A 454 -20.29 -6.75 23.34
N ILE A 455 -19.71 -6.35 22.22
CA ILE A 455 -18.31 -6.64 21.89
C ILE A 455 -17.39 -5.70 22.68
N GLY A 456 -16.53 -6.28 23.52
CA GLY A 456 -15.64 -5.53 24.41
C GLY A 456 -14.25 -5.25 23.86
N SER A 457 -13.84 -5.99 22.82
CA SER A 457 -12.48 -6.00 22.29
C SER A 457 -12.41 -6.15 20.76
N GLY A 458 -11.30 -5.71 20.15
CA GLY A 458 -11.06 -5.86 18.70
C GLY A 458 -11.01 -7.32 18.25
N ILE A 459 -10.52 -8.23 19.10
CA ILE A 459 -10.42 -9.67 18.82
C ILE A 459 -11.81 -10.33 18.81
N GLU A 460 -12.68 -9.94 19.73
CA GLU A 460 -14.09 -10.38 19.73
C GLU A 460 -14.81 -9.91 18.47
N LEU A 461 -14.58 -8.68 18.02
CA LEU A 461 -15.15 -8.17 16.77
C LEU A 461 -14.66 -8.98 15.55
N VAL A 462 -13.36 -9.31 15.51
CA VAL A 462 -12.80 -10.18 14.47
C VAL A 462 -13.48 -11.54 14.46
N SER A 463 -13.61 -12.18 15.63
CA SER A 463 -14.25 -13.49 15.77
C SER A 463 -15.71 -13.48 15.35
N TRP A 464 -16.44 -12.41 15.69
CA TRP A 464 -17.82 -12.21 15.26
C TRP A 464 -17.92 -12.03 13.73
N MET A 465 -17.07 -11.20 13.14
CA MET A 465 -17.03 -11.00 11.68
C MET A 465 -16.65 -12.28 10.92
N SER A 466 -15.74 -13.09 11.46
CA SER A 466 -15.38 -14.39 10.87
C SER A 466 -16.56 -15.35 10.84
N ARG A 467 -17.32 -15.46 11.94
CA ARG A 467 -18.57 -16.25 11.97
C ARG A 467 -19.57 -15.76 10.93
N LYS A 468 -19.72 -14.44 10.76
CA LYS A 468 -20.58 -13.88 9.71
C LYS A 468 -20.07 -14.19 8.31
N ASN A 469 -18.76 -14.23 8.10
CA ASN A 469 -18.18 -14.65 6.82
C ASN A 469 -18.51 -16.11 6.52
N ASP A 470 -18.44 -17.00 7.52
CA ASP A 470 -18.79 -18.42 7.39
C ASP A 470 -20.28 -18.62 7.10
N GLU A 471 -21.18 -17.91 7.80
CA GLU A 471 -22.62 -17.91 7.52
C GLU A 471 -22.92 -17.50 6.07
N LEU A 472 -22.25 -16.46 5.56
CA LEU A 472 -22.39 -16.02 4.17
C LEU A 472 -21.78 -17.03 3.19
N ARG A 473 -20.66 -17.67 3.55
CA ARG A 473 -20.07 -18.76 2.75
C ARG A 473 -21.06 -19.89 2.55
N GLU A 474 -21.76 -20.33 3.61
CA GLU A 474 -22.76 -21.39 3.52
C GLU A 474 -23.97 -20.97 2.66
N ARG A 475 -24.46 -19.75 2.88
CA ARG A 475 -25.58 -19.17 2.14
C ARG A 475 -25.29 -19.11 0.64
N TYR A 476 -24.10 -18.65 0.24
CA TYR A 476 -23.73 -18.51 -1.16
C TYR A 476 -23.03 -19.74 -1.76
N GLY A 477 -22.57 -20.68 -0.93
CA GLY A 477 -22.06 -21.98 -1.34
C GLY A 477 -23.19 -22.85 -1.87
N SER A 478 -24.31 -22.88 -1.14
CA SER A 478 -25.50 -23.68 -1.48
C SER A 478 -26.10 -23.31 -2.85
N VAL A 479 -26.04 -22.04 -3.23
CA VAL A 479 -26.64 -21.52 -4.47
C VAL A 479 -25.93 -22.02 -5.75
N ALA A 480 -24.66 -22.42 -5.70
CA ALA A 480 -23.99 -22.95 -6.91
C ALA A 480 -24.07 -24.47 -7.07
N GLY A 481 -24.50 -25.20 -6.05
CA GLY A 481 -24.76 -26.63 -6.16
C GLY A 481 -26.05 -26.93 -6.93
N VAL A 482 -27.03 -26.03 -6.81
CA VAL A 482 -28.25 -26.06 -7.62
C VAL A 482 -27.88 -25.46 -8.96
N GLY A 483 -27.36 -26.31 -9.84
CA GLY A 483 -26.95 -25.93 -11.18
C GLY A 483 -27.98 -24.99 -11.79
N VAL A 484 -27.49 -23.90 -12.37
CA VAL A 484 -28.18 -23.18 -13.44
C VAL A 484 -28.36 -24.20 -14.56
N SER A 485 -29.31 -25.12 -14.38
CA SER A 485 -30.03 -25.78 -15.44
C SER A 485 -30.57 -24.60 -16.22
N SER A 486 -29.86 -24.29 -17.30
CA SER A 486 -30.27 -23.45 -18.38
C SER A 486 -31.77 -23.64 -18.52
N THR A 487 -32.52 -22.65 -18.06
CA THR A 487 -33.97 -22.63 -18.16
C THR A 487 -34.25 -22.56 -19.64
N GLU A 488 -34.31 -23.75 -20.26
CA GLU A 488 -34.99 -23.95 -21.52
C GLU A 488 -36.36 -23.34 -21.30
N LYS A 489 -36.67 -22.34 -22.12
CA LYS A 489 -37.94 -21.63 -22.12
C LYS A 489 -39.03 -22.65 -22.44
N ASN A 490 -39.55 -23.33 -21.43
CA ASN A 490 -40.81 -24.04 -21.55
C ASN A 490 -41.90 -23.00 -21.33
N ASP A 491 -42.24 -22.39 -22.46
CA ASP A 491 -43.31 -21.43 -22.69
C ASP A 491 -44.61 -22.22 -22.79
N ASP A 492 -45.13 -22.74 -21.68
CA ASP A 492 -46.50 -23.28 -21.63
C ASP A 492 -47.04 -23.07 -20.21
N GLY A 493 -47.91 -22.08 -20.09
CA GLY A 493 -48.51 -21.68 -18.83
C GLY A 493 -49.45 -22.73 -18.27
N ASP A 494 -49.51 -22.84 -16.95
CA ASP A 494 -50.78 -22.83 -16.24
C ASP A 494 -50.52 -22.62 -14.74
N SER A 495 -51.55 -22.10 -14.11
CA SER A 495 -51.69 -21.45 -12.82
C SER A 495 -51.30 -22.24 -11.57
N GLY A 496 -50.97 -21.45 -10.55
CA GLY A 496 -51.68 -21.57 -9.28
C GLY A 496 -51.00 -22.39 -8.19
N THR A 497 -50.08 -21.77 -7.46
CA THR A 497 -49.99 -21.87 -5.98
C THR A 497 -48.93 -20.90 -5.47
N ALA A 498 -49.37 -19.68 -5.13
CA ALA A 498 -48.55 -18.63 -4.56
C ALA A 498 -48.16 -18.97 -3.12
N THR A 499 -47.14 -19.79 -2.95
CA THR A 499 -46.47 -19.92 -1.65
C THR A 499 -45.59 -18.68 -1.49
N MET A 500 -46.01 -17.74 -0.65
CA MET A 500 -45.30 -16.48 -0.35
C MET A 500 -44.01 -16.71 0.46
N GLY A 501 -43.10 -17.52 -0.08
CA GLY A 501 -41.70 -17.48 0.30
C GLY A 501 -41.10 -16.23 -0.35
N ASN A 502 -40.80 -15.22 0.46
CA ASN A 502 -40.12 -13.99 0.03
C ASN A 502 -38.64 -14.34 -0.31
N ASP A 503 -38.44 -15.17 -1.33
CA ASP A 503 -37.14 -15.44 -1.92
C ASP A 503 -36.73 -14.18 -2.68
N ILE A 504 -36.18 -13.23 -1.92
CA ILE A 504 -35.46 -12.09 -2.47
C ILE A 504 -34.34 -12.69 -3.31
N LYS A 505 -34.57 -12.78 -4.62
CA LYS A 505 -33.60 -13.23 -5.62
C LYS A 505 -32.48 -12.20 -5.65
N ILE A 506 -31.48 -12.37 -4.78
CA ILE A 506 -30.31 -11.50 -4.73
C ILE A 506 -29.53 -11.75 -6.01
N SER A 507 -29.59 -10.82 -6.96
CA SER A 507 -28.84 -10.86 -8.21
C SER A 507 -27.37 -10.55 -7.96
N ILE A 508 -26.63 -11.53 -7.45
CA ILE A 508 -25.18 -11.39 -7.26
C ILE A 508 -24.47 -11.64 -8.57
N ASN A 509 -23.55 -10.74 -8.89
CA ASN A 509 -22.67 -10.90 -10.03
C ASN A 509 -21.82 -12.18 -9.87
N GLU A 510 -21.93 -13.12 -10.81
CA GLU A 510 -21.21 -14.40 -10.79
C GLU A 510 -19.69 -14.22 -10.69
N SER A 511 -19.15 -13.17 -11.33
CA SER A 511 -17.72 -12.83 -11.23
C SER A 511 -17.31 -12.42 -9.81
N ALA A 512 -18.20 -11.77 -9.06
CA ALA A 512 -17.96 -11.41 -7.67
C ALA A 512 -18.01 -12.65 -6.77
N LEU A 513 -18.97 -13.55 -6.99
CA LEU A 513 -19.06 -14.80 -6.26
C LEU A 513 -17.85 -15.72 -6.52
N LYS A 514 -17.39 -15.82 -7.76
CA LYS A 514 -16.18 -16.58 -8.13
C LYS A 514 -14.94 -16.04 -7.40
N LYS A 515 -14.80 -14.71 -7.31
CA LYS A 515 -13.71 -14.07 -6.55
C LYS A 515 -13.84 -14.30 -5.05
N ALA A 516 -15.03 -14.13 -4.48
CA ALA A 516 -15.29 -14.40 -3.07
C ALA A 516 -14.87 -15.82 -2.68
N ARG A 517 -15.25 -16.82 -3.49
CA ARG A 517 -14.83 -18.23 -3.31
C ARG A 517 -13.33 -18.43 -3.41
N LYS A 518 -12.69 -17.79 -4.40
CA LYS A 518 -11.24 -17.92 -4.60
C LYS A 518 -10.44 -17.48 -3.38
N PHE A 519 -10.93 -16.48 -2.65
CA PHE A 519 -10.25 -15.91 -1.48
C PHE A 519 -10.93 -16.25 -0.14
N ASP A 520 -11.93 -17.13 -0.14
CA ASP A 520 -12.78 -17.47 1.01
C ASP A 520 -13.32 -16.25 1.78
N PHE A 521 -13.74 -15.21 1.05
CA PHE A 521 -14.16 -13.93 1.62
C PHE A 521 -15.49 -13.46 1.03
N PHE A 522 -16.55 -13.52 1.84
CA PHE A 522 -17.94 -13.31 1.47
C PHE A 522 -18.56 -12.04 2.08
N LEU A 523 -17.95 -11.45 3.11
CA LEU A 523 -18.44 -10.21 3.75
C LEU A 523 -18.61 -9.03 2.77
N GLY A 524 -17.86 -9.02 1.65
CA GLY A 524 -17.93 -7.98 0.63
C GLY A 524 -19.00 -8.19 -0.45
N LEU A 525 -19.78 -9.27 -0.41
CA LEU A 525 -20.85 -9.54 -1.37
C LEU A 525 -22.13 -8.76 -1.07
N GLU A 526 -22.49 -8.64 0.21
CA GLU A 526 -23.63 -7.85 0.67
C GLU A 526 -23.27 -7.15 1.99
N SER A 527 -23.86 -5.98 2.29
CA SER A 527 -23.69 -5.30 3.58
C SER A 527 -24.83 -5.59 4.57
N THR A 528 -25.83 -6.35 4.15
CA THR A 528 -27.05 -6.60 4.95
C THR A 528 -26.77 -7.37 6.24
N TRP A 529 -25.67 -8.14 6.29
CA TRP A 529 -25.24 -8.87 7.50
C TRP A 529 -24.90 -7.96 8.68
N LEU A 530 -24.60 -6.68 8.45
CA LEU A 530 -24.39 -5.70 9.52
C LEU A 530 -25.70 -5.29 10.22
N TYR A 531 -26.81 -5.31 9.49
CA TYR A 531 -28.09 -4.72 9.94
C TYR A 531 -29.15 -5.76 10.29
N LYS A 532 -28.93 -7.04 9.93
CA LYS A 532 -29.83 -8.13 10.34
C LYS A 532 -29.79 -8.29 11.86
N LYS A 533 -30.97 -8.38 12.47
CA LYS A 533 -31.17 -8.68 13.88
C LYS A 533 -31.24 -10.18 14.09
#